data_AF-A0A9W7Y1X2-F1
#
_entry.id   AF-A0A9W7Y1X2-F1
#
_cell.length_a   1.000
_cell.length_b   1.000
_cell.length_c   1.000
_cell.angle_alpha   90.00
_cell.angle_beta   90.00
_cell.angle_gamma   90.00
#
_symmetry.space_group_name_H-M   'P 1'
#
loop_
_entity.id
_entity.type
_entity.pdbx_description
1 polymer ?
#
loop_
_entity_poly.entity_id
_entity_poly.type
_entity_poly.pdbx_seq_one_letter_code
_entity_poly.pdbx_strand_id
1 'polypeptide(L)'
;MDWEDTPRSASSSDLSEDFTCKASLAFDQWFACLTVGKQLSNYYRYGEKRGCGKHWSKLSLCMKMKMRSEESGKVRIGGRTVMDILIELMKAFREKEQAERDARPNVLDVWTLRT
;
A
#
# COMPACT_ATOMS: atom_id res chain seq x y z
N MET A 1 -9.17 -31.36 10.26
CA MET A 1 -9.39 -30.11 9.47
C MET A 1 -9.07 -28.98 10.43
N ASP A 2 -7.78 -28.78 10.61
CA ASP A 2 -7.19 -27.84 11.54
C ASP A 2 -6.91 -26.58 10.76
N TRP A 3 -7.72 -25.55 10.96
CA TRP A 3 -7.36 -24.20 10.53
C TRP A 3 -6.69 -23.56 11.74
N GLU A 4 -5.38 -23.42 11.64
CA GLU A 4 -4.50 -23.06 12.74
C GLU A 4 -4.96 -21.77 13.45
N ASP A 5 -5.08 -21.89 14.77
CA ASP A 5 -4.96 -20.77 15.72
C ASP A 5 -3.54 -20.20 15.59
N THR A 6 -3.28 -19.35 14.59
CA THR A 6 -2.12 -18.46 14.67
C THR A 6 -2.53 -17.20 15.43
N PRO A 7 -2.11 -16.99 16.70
CA PRO A 7 -1.99 -15.64 17.18
C PRO A 7 -0.98 -14.98 16.24
N ARG A 8 -1.44 -14.07 15.39
CA ARG A 8 -0.52 -13.27 14.58
C ARG A 8 0.35 -12.54 15.59
N SER A 9 1.56 -13.06 15.79
CA SER A 9 2.62 -12.41 16.54
C SER A 9 2.63 -10.97 16.06
N ALA A 10 2.51 -10.02 16.99
CA ALA A 10 2.88 -8.64 16.73
C ALA A 10 4.33 -8.68 16.23
N SER A 11 4.50 -8.78 14.92
CA SER A 11 5.80 -8.77 14.29
C SER A 11 6.37 -7.39 14.55
N SER A 12 7.65 -7.32 14.89
CA SER A 12 8.41 -6.09 15.17
C SER A 12 8.30 -5.01 14.07
N SER A 13 7.75 -5.34 12.90
CA SER A 13 7.34 -4.42 11.84
C SER A 13 6.17 -3.48 12.22
N ASP A 14 5.23 -3.89 13.07
CA ASP A 14 4.05 -3.07 13.47
C ASP A 14 4.48 -1.77 14.18
N LEU A 15 5.60 -1.79 14.92
CA LEU A 15 6.13 -0.61 15.63
C LEU A 15 6.75 0.43 14.69
N SER A 16 7.14 0.02 13.47
CA SER A 16 7.62 0.92 12.42
C SER A 16 6.51 1.38 11.46
N GLU A 17 5.39 0.65 11.41
CA GLU A 17 4.20 0.96 10.61
C GLU A 17 3.34 2.09 11.21
N ASP A 18 3.56 2.43 12.48
CA ASP A 18 2.82 3.49 13.16
C ASP A 18 3.03 4.89 12.53
N PHE A 19 4.05 5.08 11.69
CA PHE A 19 4.39 6.38 11.07
C PHE A 19 4.31 6.42 9.54
N THR A 20 4.10 5.30 8.83
CA THR A 20 3.93 5.31 7.36
C THR A 20 2.47 5.49 6.95
N CYS A 21 2.07 6.73 6.69
CA CYS A 21 0.75 7.06 6.15
C CYS A 21 0.65 6.73 4.64
N LYS A 22 0.43 5.44 4.33
CA LYS A 22 -0.08 5.01 3.02
C LYS A 22 -1.58 4.80 3.12
N ALA A 23 -2.37 5.66 2.46
CA ALA A 23 -3.82 5.62 2.54
C ALA A 23 -4.43 4.29 2.05
N SER A 24 -3.82 3.67 1.03
CA SER A 24 -4.24 2.34 0.53
C SER A 24 -4.06 1.25 1.59
N LEU A 25 -2.88 1.21 2.23
CA LEU A 25 -2.59 0.23 3.27
C LEU A 25 -3.49 0.41 4.51
N ALA A 26 -3.72 1.65 4.94
CA ALA A 26 -4.61 1.95 6.06
C ALA A 26 -6.07 1.55 5.74
N PHE A 27 -6.49 1.68 4.48
CA PHE A 27 -7.81 1.24 4.01
C PHE A 27 -7.92 -0.28 4.04
N ASP A 28 -6.93 -1.00 3.51
CA ASP A 28 -6.92 -2.46 3.48
C ASP A 28 -7.01 -3.05 4.90
N GLN A 29 -6.31 -2.46 5.86
CA GLN A 29 -6.36 -2.88 7.26
C GLN A 29 -7.75 -2.65 7.90
N TRP A 30 -8.35 -1.49 7.65
CA TRP A 30 -9.69 -1.19 8.15
C TRP A 30 -10.75 -2.09 7.52
N PHE A 31 -10.69 -2.27 6.20
CA PHE A 31 -11.60 -3.13 5.46
C PHE A 31 -11.47 -4.59 5.90
N ALA A 32 -10.25 -5.11 6.02
CA ALA A 32 -9.98 -6.45 6.53
C ALA A 32 -10.54 -6.67 7.94
N CYS A 33 -10.55 -5.64 8.80
CA CYS A 33 -11.19 -5.70 10.10
C CYS A 33 -12.71 -5.74 10.00
N LEU A 34 -13.31 -4.97 9.08
CA LEU A 34 -14.76 -4.92 8.88
C LEU A 34 -15.35 -6.15 8.18
N THR A 35 -14.54 -6.92 7.46
CA THR A 35 -15.04 -8.09 6.70
C THR A 35 -15.86 -9.05 7.56
N VAL A 36 -17.02 -9.45 7.03
CA VAL A 36 -18.03 -10.27 7.74
C VAL A 36 -17.45 -11.61 8.18
N GLY A 37 -16.64 -12.28 7.34
CA GLY A 37 -16.06 -13.58 7.68
C GLY A 37 -15.17 -13.53 8.93
N LYS A 38 -14.39 -12.46 9.08
CA LYS A 38 -13.48 -12.28 10.22
C LYS A 38 -14.22 -11.89 11.49
N GLN A 39 -15.26 -11.08 11.34
CA GLN A 39 -16.15 -10.69 12.44
C GLN A 39 -17.02 -11.87 12.90
N LEU A 40 -17.47 -12.74 12.00
CA LEU A 40 -18.32 -13.89 12.35
C LEU A 40 -17.57 -14.90 13.21
N SER A 41 -16.32 -15.22 12.88
CA SER A 41 -15.48 -16.11 13.70
C SER A 41 -15.26 -15.54 15.11
N ASN A 42 -15.00 -14.23 15.21
CA ASN A 42 -14.79 -13.57 16.50
C ASN A 42 -16.09 -13.50 17.32
N TYR A 43 -17.21 -13.18 16.67
CA TYR A 43 -18.53 -13.17 17.27
C TYR A 43 -18.95 -14.56 17.75
N TYR A 44 -18.67 -15.60 16.98
CA TYR A 44 -18.95 -16.98 17.37
C TYR A 44 -18.15 -17.41 18.62
N ARG A 45 -16.86 -17.04 18.70
CA ARG A 45 -15.98 -17.47 19.81
C ARG A 45 -16.13 -16.62 21.07
N TYR A 46 -16.34 -15.32 20.94
CA TYR A 46 -16.31 -14.37 22.05
C TYR A 46 -17.62 -13.61 22.27
N GLY A 47 -18.62 -13.77 21.41
CA GLY A 47 -19.91 -13.06 21.51
C GLY A 47 -19.87 -11.58 21.17
N GLU A 48 -18.69 -11.05 20.83
CA GLU A 48 -18.47 -9.62 20.58
C GLU A 48 -17.87 -9.39 19.18
N LYS A 49 -18.13 -8.21 18.63
CA LYS A 49 -17.49 -7.75 17.39
C LYS A 49 -16.15 -7.09 17.75
N ARG A 50 -15.11 -7.35 16.95
CA ARG A 50 -13.83 -6.65 17.16
C ARG A 50 -14.00 -5.17 16.86
N GLY A 51 -13.54 -4.31 17.78
CA GLY A 51 -13.52 -2.86 17.60
C GLY A 51 -12.51 -2.43 16.53
N CYS A 52 -13.00 -2.02 15.35
CA CYS A 52 -12.16 -1.54 14.24
C CYS A 52 -11.79 -0.03 14.32
N GLY A 53 -12.09 0.64 15.45
CA GLY A 53 -11.91 2.09 15.60
C GLY A 53 -10.47 2.58 15.47
N LYS A 54 -9.48 1.76 15.86
CA LYS A 54 -8.05 2.08 15.72
C LYS A 54 -7.65 2.22 14.25
N HIS A 55 -8.10 1.32 13.38
CA HIS A 55 -7.82 1.37 11.94
C HIS A 55 -8.56 2.53 11.26
N TRP A 56 -9.78 2.82 11.70
CA TRP A 56 -10.55 3.98 11.20
C TRP A 56 -9.87 5.32 11.52
N SER A 57 -9.37 5.48 12.75
CA SER A 57 -8.65 6.67 13.17
C SER A 57 -7.39 6.88 12.31
N LYS A 58 -6.57 5.83 12.13
CA LYS A 58 -5.40 5.84 11.25
C LYS A 58 -5.76 6.21 9.81
N LEU A 59 -6.81 5.60 9.25
CA LEU A 59 -7.29 5.89 7.89
C LEU A 59 -7.74 7.35 7.73
N SER A 60 -8.55 7.85 8.67
CA SER A 60 -9.07 9.21 8.62
C SER A 60 -7.97 10.26 8.71
N LEU A 61 -6.98 10.03 9.57
CA LEU A 61 -5.81 10.90 9.71
C LEU A 61 -5.00 10.90 8.42
N CYS A 62 -4.78 9.72 7.83
CA CYS A 62 -3.98 9.61 6.63
C CYS A 62 -4.66 10.22 5.39
N MET A 63 -5.98 10.05 5.24
CA MET A 63 -6.75 10.72 4.18
C MET A 63 -6.69 12.25 4.33
N LYS A 64 -6.91 12.78 5.54
CA LYS A 64 -6.86 14.22 5.81
C LYS A 64 -5.49 14.81 5.50
N MET A 65 -4.41 14.13 5.89
CA MET A 65 -3.05 14.56 5.60
C MET A 65 -2.76 14.57 4.08
N LYS A 66 -3.22 13.55 3.35
CA LYS A 66 -3.08 13.50 1.89
C LYS A 66 -3.83 14.66 1.21
N MET A 67 -5.08 14.91 1.60
CA MET A 67 -5.86 16.02 1.06
C MET A 67 -5.24 17.38 1.39
N ARG A 68 -4.71 17.58 2.60
CA ARG A 68 -4.02 18.81 2.99
C ARG A 68 -2.69 19.01 2.25
N SER A 69 -1.99 17.93 1.93
CA SER A 69 -0.76 17.97 1.12
C SER A 69 -1.03 18.48 -0.30
N GLU A 70 -2.19 18.21 -0.89
CA GLU A 70 -2.54 18.76 -2.21
C GLU A 70 -2.82 20.26 -2.15
N GLU A 71 -3.41 20.75 -1.05
CA GLU A 71 -3.74 22.17 -0.87
C GLU A 71 -2.57 23.01 -0.34
N SER A 72 -1.63 22.42 0.41
CA SER A 72 -0.48 23.12 1.03
C SER A 72 0.87 22.83 0.38
N GLY A 73 0.95 21.83 -0.49
CA GLY A 73 2.18 21.38 -1.13
C GLY A 73 2.63 22.20 -2.33
N LYS A 74 2.17 23.45 -2.45
CA LYS A 74 2.59 24.39 -3.51
C LYS A 74 3.34 25.57 -2.90
N VAL A 75 4.45 25.32 -2.22
CA VAL A 75 5.55 26.29 -2.25
C VAL A 75 6.12 26.25 -3.66
N ARG A 76 5.48 27.00 -4.57
CA ARG A 76 5.89 27.14 -5.97
C ARG A 76 7.09 28.08 -6.02
N ILE A 77 8.30 27.54 -6.01
CA ILE A 77 9.49 28.29 -6.43
C ILE A 77 9.69 27.96 -7.91
N GLY A 78 9.42 28.91 -8.82
CA GLY A 78 9.77 28.77 -10.25
C GLY A 78 8.97 27.74 -11.07
N GLY A 79 7.74 27.38 -10.66
CA GLY A 79 6.81 26.63 -11.51
C GLY A 79 7.00 25.11 -11.59
N ARG A 80 8.03 24.53 -10.95
CA ARG A 80 8.24 23.08 -10.81
C ARG A 80 8.47 22.71 -9.34
N THR A 81 7.84 21.65 -8.86
CA THR A 81 8.09 21.15 -7.50
C THR A 81 9.30 20.20 -7.48
N VAL A 82 9.95 20.06 -6.33
CA VAL A 82 11.05 19.09 -6.14
C VAL A 82 10.56 17.66 -6.42
N MET A 83 9.28 17.38 -6.14
CA MET A 83 8.66 16.10 -6.44
C MET A 83 8.52 15.86 -7.95
N ASP A 84 8.18 16.88 -8.75
CA ASP A 84 8.09 16.74 -10.21
C ASP A 84 9.45 16.37 -10.82
N ILE A 85 10.52 17.02 -10.35
CA ILE A 85 11.90 16.72 -10.78
C ILE A 85 12.28 15.28 -10.40
N LEU A 86 11.94 14.86 -9.18
CA LEU A 86 12.23 13.51 -8.69
C LEU A 86 11.46 12.45 -9.48
N ILE A 87 10.21 12.73 -9.88
CA ILE A 87 9.39 11.83 -10.70
C ILE A 87 9.98 11.65 -12.10
N GLU A 88 10.42 12.73 -12.76
CA GLU A 88 11.06 12.64 -14.08
C GLU A 88 12.36 11.83 -14.01
N LEU A 89 13.19 12.08 -12.99
CA LEU A 89 14.45 11.36 -12.79
C LEU A 89 14.19 9.86 -12.57
N MET A 90 13.23 9.51 -11.70
CA MET A 90 12.85 8.12 -11.44
C MET A 90 12.31 7.39 -12.69
N LYS A 91 11.56 8.08 -13.55
CA LYS A 91 11.08 7.51 -14.83
C LYS A 91 12.25 7.22 -15.77
N ALA A 92 13.16 8.18 -15.93
CA ALA A 92 14.36 8.00 -16.75
C ALA A 92 15.25 6.84 -16.25
N PHE A 93 15.36 6.67 -14.93
CA PHE A 93 16.05 5.50 -14.35
C PHE A 93 15.33 4.19 -14.67
N ARG A 94 14.00 4.13 -14.54
CA ARG A 94 13.19 2.93 -14.83
C ARG A 94 13.26 2.52 -16.30
N GLU A 95 13.25 3.49 -17.22
CA GLU A 95 13.36 3.24 -18.66
C GLU A 95 14.74 2.70 -19.04
N LYS A 96 15.81 3.20 -18.42
CA LYS A 96 17.16 2.63 -18.59
C LYS A 96 17.23 1.18 -18.13
N GLU A 97 16.65 0.86 -16.98
CA GLU A 97 16.60 -0.53 -16.48
C GLU A 97 15.75 -1.44 -17.39
N GLN A 98 14.69 -0.92 -17.99
CA GLN A 98 13.87 -1.67 -18.95
C GLN A 98 14.63 -1.92 -20.24
N ALA A 99 15.30 -0.90 -20.80
CA ALA A 99 16.14 -1.06 -21.98
C ALA A 99 17.29 -2.06 -21.76
N GLU A 100 17.92 -2.06 -20.58
CA GLU A 100 18.91 -3.08 -20.22
C GLU A 100 18.30 -4.48 -20.09
N ARG A 101 17.06 -4.60 -19.58
CA ARG A 101 16.36 -5.89 -19.53
C ARG A 101 15.96 -6.40 -20.90
N ASP A 102 15.51 -5.52 -21.79
CA ASP A 102 15.08 -5.86 -23.15
C ASP A 102 16.27 -6.11 -24.09
N ALA A 103 17.44 -5.52 -23.80
CA ALA A 103 18.68 -5.79 -24.52
C ALA A 103 19.28 -7.17 -24.19
N ARG A 104 18.98 -7.72 -23.02
CA ARG A 104 19.35 -9.09 -22.68
C ARG A 104 18.46 -10.06 -23.47
N PRO A 105 19.00 -11.19 -23.97
CA PRO A 105 18.20 -12.15 -24.68
C PRO A 105 17.02 -12.62 -23.82
N ASN A 106 15.81 -12.27 -24.25
CA ASN A 106 14.56 -12.53 -23.54
C ASN A 106 13.88 -13.76 -24.14
N VAL A 107 13.39 -14.68 -23.30
CA VAL A 107 12.61 -15.85 -23.70
C VAL A 107 11.32 -15.51 -24.45
N LEU A 108 10.81 -14.28 -24.32
CA LEU A 108 9.63 -13.79 -25.04
C LEU A 108 9.89 -13.55 -26.54
N ASP A 109 11.14 -13.33 -26.96
CA ASP A 109 11.51 -13.12 -28.38
C ASP A 109 11.50 -14.41 -29.22
N VAL A 110 11.40 -15.58 -28.57
CA VAL A 110 11.36 -16.89 -29.26
C VAL A 110 9.97 -17.16 -29.84
N TRP A 111 8.93 -16.50 -29.33
CA TRP A 111 7.54 -16.77 -29.70
C TRP A 111 7.12 -15.95 -30.91
N THR A 112 7.41 -16.46 -32.10
CA THR A 112 6.83 -15.93 -33.34
C THR A 112 5.47 -16.55 -33.62
N LEU A 113 4.55 -15.77 -34.21
CA LEU A 113 3.26 -16.27 -34.69
C LEU A 113 3.53 -17.35 -35.75
N ARG A 114 3.11 -18.58 -35.46
CA ARG A 114 3.22 -19.68 -36.41
C ARG A 114 2.15 -19.48 -37.49
N THR A 115 2.57 -19.11 -38.70
CA THR A 115 1.75 -19.07 -39.92
C THR A 115 1.37 -20.47 -40.37
#